data_AF-A0A536TF71-F1
#
_entry.id   AF-A0A536TF71-F1
#
_cell.length_a   1.000
_cell.length_b   1.000
_cell.length_c   1.000
_cell.angle_alpha   90.00
_cell.angle_beta   90.00
_cell.angle_gamma   90.00
#
_symmetry.space_group_name_H-M   'P 1'
#
loop_
_entity.id
_entity.type
_entity.pdbx_description
1 polymer ?
#
loop_
_entity_poly.entity_id
_entity_poly.type
_entity_poly.pdbx_seq_one_letter_code
_entity_poly.pdbx_strand_id
1 'polypeptide(L)' 'MDTAPVREYFAGLQERIVERLEAIAGARFSRDVWVRSEGGGGVSRVIERNAVFERGGVNFSH' A
#
# COMPACT_ATOMS: atom_id res chain seq x y z
N MET A 1 13.55 3.10 21.47
CA MET A 1 12.15 2.68 21.39
C MET A 1 12.06 1.69 20.25
N ASP A 2 11.56 0.49 20.48
CA ASP A 2 11.36 -0.49 19.41
C ASP A 2 10.11 -0.12 18.62
N THR A 3 10.28 0.27 17.36
CA THR A 3 9.19 0.66 16.45
C THR A 3 8.80 -0.48 15.51
N ALA A 4 9.47 -1.64 15.57
CA ALA A 4 9.20 -2.76 14.68
C ALA A 4 7.75 -3.26 14.78
N PRO A 5 7.12 -3.41 15.96
CA PRO A 5 5.73 -3.86 16.06
C PRO A 5 4.74 -2.88 15.40
N VAL A 6 5.01 -1.58 15.51
CA VAL A 6 4.19 -0.53 14.90
C VAL A 6 4.32 -0.56 13.38
N ARG A 7 5.56 -0.72 12.88
CA ARG A 7 5.83 -0.86 11.44
C ARG A 7 5.12 -2.08 10.85
N GLU A 8 5.22 -3.24 11.51
CA GLU A 8 4.57 -4.47 11.08
C GLU A 8 3.05 -4.34 11.07
N TYR A 9 2.47 -3.71 12.09
CA TYR A 9 1.04 -3.45 12.14
C TYR A 9 0.57 -2.60 10.95
N PHE A 10 1.25 -1.50 10.63
CA PHE A 10 0.85 -0.61 9.53
C PHE A 10 1.13 -1.21 8.15
N ALA A 11 2.22 -1.95 7.96
CA ALA A 11 2.45 -2.72 6.74
C ALA A 11 1.32 -3.76 6.53
N GLY A 12 0.95 -4.49 7.59
CA GLY A 12 -0.18 -5.42 7.53
C GLY A 12 -1.53 -4.73 7.31
N LEU A 13 -1.72 -3.50 7.82
CA LEU A 13 -2.93 -2.72 7.59
C LEU A 13 -3.08 -2.34 6.11
N GLN A 14 -1.99 -1.90 5.46
CA GLN A 14 -2.00 -1.62 4.02
C GLN A 14 -2.45 -2.86 3.23
N GLU A 15 -1.86 -4.02 3.51
CA GLU A 15 -2.22 -5.26 2.79
C GLU A 15 -3.69 -5.63 2.99
N ARG A 16 -4.23 -5.55 4.22
CA ARG A 16 -5.66 -5.83 4.48
C ARG A 16 -6.59 -4.84 3.77
N ILE A 17 -6.24 -3.56 3.74
CA ILE A 17 -7.04 -2.56 3.01
C ILE A 17 -7.02 -2.87 1.52
N VAL A 18 -5.85 -3.11 0.94
CA VAL A 18 -5.71 -3.37 -0.49
C VAL A 18 -6.41 -4.67 -0.88
N GLU A 19 -6.29 -5.74 -0.11
CA GLU A 19 -7.02 -7.00 -0.36
C GLU A 19 -8.53 -6.77 -0.48
N ARG A 20 -9.11 -5.97 0.43
CA ARG A 20 -10.55 -5.65 0.38
C ARG A 20 -10.91 -4.75 -0.79
N LEU A 21 -10.07 -3.78 -1.13
CA LEU A 21 -10.29 -2.93 -2.30
C LEU A 21 -10.16 -3.71 -3.62
N GLU A 22 -9.20 -4.62 -3.74
CA GLU A 22 -9.02 -5.48 -4.91
C GLU A 22 -10.22 -6.42 -5.11
N ALA A 23 -10.78 -6.96 -4.02
CA ALA A 23 -12.00 -7.77 -4.07
C ALA A 23 -13.22 -6.98 -4.56
N ILE A 24 -13.33 -5.70 -4.20
CA ILE A 24 -14.38 -4.79 -4.67
C ILE A 24 -14.15 -4.39 -6.13
N ALA A 25 -12.90 -4.07 -6.49
CA ALA A 25 -12.54 -3.59 -7.83
C ALA A 25 -12.55 -4.68 -8.90
N GLY A 26 -12.43 -5.95 -8.50
CA GLY A 26 -12.18 -7.07 -9.42
C GLY A 26 -10.82 -6.97 -10.13
N ALA A 27 -9.88 -6.17 -9.61
CA ALA A 27 -8.59 -5.90 -10.21
C ALA A 27 -7.54 -5.61 -9.13
N ARG A 28 -6.27 -5.88 -9.45
CA ARG A 28 -5.15 -5.69 -8.51
C ARG A 28 -4.65 -4.26 -8.51
N PHE A 29 -4.20 -3.79 -7.35
CA PHE A 29 -3.39 -2.58 -7.23
C PHE A 29 -1.95 -2.91 -7.65
N SER A 30 -1.34 -2.05 -8.46
CA SER A 30 0.10 -2.09 -8.70
C SER A 30 0.85 -1.92 -7.37
N ARG A 31 2.04 -2.53 -7.26
CA ARG A 31 2.87 -2.48 -6.06
C ARG A 31 4.22 -1.94 -6.43
N ASP A 32 4.55 -0.78 -5.87
CA ASP A 32 5.84 -0.13 -6.05
C ASP A 32 6.56 -0.03 -4.69
N VAL A 33 7.73 -0.64 -4.61
CA VAL A 33 8.58 -0.62 -3.41
C VAL A 33 9.72 0.33 -3.67
N TRP A 34 9.89 1.31 -2.79
CA TRP A 34 10.92 2.33 -2.95
C TRP A 34 11.72 2.50 -1.67
N VAL A 35 12.96 2.95 -1.86
CA VAL A 35 13.92 3.27 -0.80
C VAL A 35 14.57 4.60 -1.16
N ARG A 36 14.82 5.43 -0.15
CA ARG A 36 15.50 6.72 -0.31
C ARG A 36 16.97 6.59 0.04
N SER A 37 17.83 7.29 -0.70
CA SER A 37 19.28 7.35 -0.46
C SER A 37 19.63 7.91 0.92
N GLU A 38 18.82 8.84 1.39
CA GLU A 38 18.93 9.50 2.70
C GLU A 38 18.35 8.66 3.85
N GLY A 39 17.87 7.45 3.55
CA GLY A 39 17.18 6.57 4.50
C GLY A 39 15.66 6.68 4.42
N GLY A 40 15.00 5.64 4.95
CA GLY A 40 13.56 5.46 4.85
C GLY A 40 13.13 4.77 3.54
N GLY A 41 11.85 4.50 3.45
CA GLY A 41 11.29 3.76 2.32
C GLY A 41 9.79 3.57 2.44
N GLY A 42 9.23 2.76 1.54
CA GLY A 42 7.82 2.50 1.56
C GLY A 42 7.32 1.57 0.48
N VAL A 43 6.02 1.37 0.50
CA VAL A 43 5.27 0.66 -0.53
C VAL A 43 4.10 1.52 -0.94
N SER A 44 4.03 1.85 -2.23
CA SER A 44 2.87 2.50 -2.84
C SER A 44 2.01 1.44 -3.52
N ARG A 45 0.70 1.44 -3.24
CA ARG A 45 -0.27 0.58 -3.92
C ARG A 45 -1.23 1.45 -4.71
N VAL A 46 -1.30 1.29 -6.04
CA VAL A 46 -2.07 2.19 -6.91
C VAL A 46 -2.94 1.41 -7.88
N ILE A 47 -4.17 1.87 -8.10
CA ILE A 47 -5.05 1.39 -9.18
C ILE A 47 -5.53 2.59 -9.99
N GLU A 48 -5.59 2.45 -11.31
CA GLU A 48 -6.05 3.49 -12.23
C GLU A 48 -6.89 2.86 -13.33
N ARG A 49 -7.84 3.63 -13.88
CA ARG A 49 -8.69 3.24 -15.02
C ARG A 49 -9.46 1.93 -14.77
N ASN A 50 -9.94 1.71 -13.55
CA ASN A 50 -10.80 0.58 -13.21
C ASN A 50 -12.29 1.00 -13.24
N ALA A 51 -13.18 0.03 -13.44
CA ALA A 51 -14.62 0.28 -13.53
C ALA A 51 -15.26 0.75 -12.21
N VAL A 52 -14.67 0.41 -11.06
CA VAL A 52 -15.13 0.82 -9.73
C VAL A 52 -14.35 2.02 -9.21
N PHE A 53 -13.02 1.99 -9.35
CA PHE A 53 -12.14 3.09 -8.96
C PHE A 53 -11.53 3.74 -10.20
N GLU A 54 -11.91 4.99 -10.49
CA GLU A 54 -11.21 5.79 -11.51
C GLU A 54 -9.72 5.89 -11.17
N ARG A 55 -9.42 6.15 -9.90
CA ARG A 55 -8.07 6.13 -9.31
C ARG A 55 -8.14 5.82 -7.81
N GLY A 56 -7.19 5.03 -7.32
CA GLY A 56 -7.07 4.69 -5.89
C GLY A 56 -5.61 4.51 -5.48
N GLY A 57 -5.30 4.84 -4.22
CA GLY A 57 -3.96 4.74 -3.66
C GLY A 57 -3.98 4.36 -2.19
N VAL A 58 -3.16 3.39 -1.79
CA VAL A 58 -2.91 3.05 -0.38
C VAL A 58 -1.40 3.00 -0.18
N ASN A 59 -0.86 3.97 0.54
CA ASN A 59 0.59 4.16 0.67
C ASN A 59 1.04 3.92 2.11
N PHE A 60 2.21 3.29 2.27
CA PHE A 60 2.87 3.12 3.54
C PHE A 60 4.33 3.54 3.43
N SER A 61 4.81 4.32 4.40
CA SER A 61 6.18 4.83 4.48
C SER A 61 6.74 4.64 5.90
N HIS A 62 8.04 4.40 6.02
CA HIS A 62 8.74 4.20 7.29
C HIS A 62 10.17 4.76 7.25
#